data_AF-A0A6L5XCF8-F1
#
_entry.id   AF-A0A6L5XCF8-F1
#
_cell.length_a   1.000
_cell.length_b   1.000
_cell.length_c   1.000
_cell.angle_alpha   90.00
_cell.angle_beta   90.00
_cell.angle_gamma   90.00
#
_symmetry.space_group_name_H-M   'P 1'
#
loop_
_entity.id
_entity.type
_entity.pdbx_description
1 polymer ?
#
loop_
_entity_poly.entity_id
_entity_poly.type
_entity_poly.pdbx_seq_one_letter_code
_entity_poly.pdbx_strand_id
1 'polypeptide(L)'
;MDITVKDFMKMQPNNPKVTEADKFYMRIALRLAQLWDNSHRFVNLPEGTRKAVVLAVTGYYQDVIADAGLWRSFVMMHERLYGTPLPFYKRADDYVDYELNVDDLRFVIWYTIEGQRYENFTLSPLDPAIEWLARLFYKVLDQNYETAPNPVEYNLAVGVDPDDVADANAIYDLSHWLFYDSYLMKPAAKIALARHLIEARDIIESKPRDLDGKIHDLEDRTMLNNPTGPLSLSVGEWIAMIAAGKWPQLDRHPADAAAQPHKLYTAFIAANGGSDIAFFASYDEMEQWMVDHMGWSNAEGDIMPQLRKYANFVVLVNRNRGMLIAHDVAQYIAHPANALYDREAAAREGHKLVTEQGRCPVDLVKYAFTHRLLPDAALPADDTGRLLHDNWDFLLRLYQQGYYND
;
A
#
# COMPACT_ATOMS: atom_id res chain seq x y z
N MET A 1 14.79 -24.33 -5.29
CA MET A 1 14.18 -23.61 -4.16
C MET A 1 13.63 -24.64 -3.19
N ASP A 2 13.97 -24.51 -1.92
CA ASP A 2 13.51 -25.42 -0.87
C ASP A 2 12.46 -24.75 0.03
N ILE A 3 11.21 -25.26 0.02
CA ILE A 3 10.11 -24.77 0.86
C ILE A 3 9.89 -25.77 1.99
N THR A 4 10.18 -25.34 3.21
CA THR A 4 10.02 -26.20 4.40
C THR A 4 8.59 -26.15 4.94
N VAL A 5 8.21 -27.14 5.75
CA VAL A 5 6.93 -27.13 6.48
C VAL A 5 6.82 -25.86 7.33
N LYS A 6 7.93 -25.44 7.96
CA LYS A 6 7.97 -24.22 8.77
C LYS A 6 7.71 -22.96 7.94
N ASP A 7 8.21 -22.90 6.71
CA ASP A 7 7.96 -21.76 5.83
C ASP A 7 6.49 -21.68 5.45
N PHE A 8 5.89 -22.82 5.08
CA PHE A 8 4.47 -22.90 4.73
C PHE A 8 3.56 -22.57 5.93
N MET A 9 3.78 -23.25 7.06
CA MET A 9 2.91 -23.12 8.24
C MET A 9 2.93 -21.72 8.85
N LYS A 10 4.00 -20.94 8.70
CA LYS A 10 4.03 -19.54 9.17
C LYS A 10 2.97 -18.65 8.54
N MET A 11 2.43 -19.02 7.38
CA MET A 11 1.38 -18.25 6.70
C MET A 11 -0.03 -18.77 7.02
N GLN A 12 -0.13 -19.90 7.73
CA GLN A 12 -1.40 -20.58 7.95
C GLN A 12 -2.07 -20.08 9.24
N PRO A 13 -3.40 -19.87 9.24
CA PRO A 13 -4.16 -19.49 10.43
C PRO A 13 -3.98 -20.42 11.63
N ASN A 14 -3.82 -21.71 11.36
CA ASN A 14 -3.73 -22.79 12.34
C ASN A 14 -2.31 -23.12 12.79
N ASN A 15 -1.31 -22.30 12.43
CA ASN A 15 0.08 -22.48 12.88
C ASN A 15 0.14 -22.63 14.42
N PRO A 16 0.82 -23.65 14.99
CA PRO A 16 1.68 -24.66 14.34
C PRO A 16 1.02 -26.01 14.06
N LYS A 17 -0.29 -26.14 14.23
CA LYS A 17 -1.02 -27.40 13.99
C LYS A 17 -1.11 -27.68 12.49
N VAL A 18 -0.65 -28.85 12.05
CA VAL A 18 -0.71 -29.26 10.63
C VAL A 18 -1.91 -30.19 10.38
N THR A 19 -2.68 -29.92 9.34
CA THR A 19 -3.87 -30.69 8.91
C THR A 19 -3.60 -31.50 7.64
N GLU A 20 -4.56 -32.32 7.21
CA GLU A 20 -4.47 -33.02 5.91
C GLU A 20 -4.63 -32.06 4.73
N ALA A 21 -5.42 -30.99 4.88
CA ALA A 21 -5.53 -29.94 3.87
C ALA A 21 -4.17 -29.23 3.70
N ASP A 22 -3.49 -28.89 4.79
CA ASP A 22 -2.15 -28.27 4.75
C ASP A 22 -1.15 -29.11 3.95
N LYS A 23 -1.17 -30.44 4.13
CA LYS A 23 -0.31 -31.36 3.37
C LYS A 23 -0.63 -31.35 1.86
N PHE A 24 -1.89 -31.14 1.48
CA PHE A 24 -2.27 -30.97 0.09
C PHE A 24 -1.71 -29.66 -0.47
N TYR A 25 -1.97 -28.53 0.18
CA TYR A 25 -1.53 -27.22 -0.30
C TYR A 25 0.00 -27.07 -0.28
N MET A 26 0.68 -27.69 0.68
CA MET A 26 2.14 -27.75 0.66
C MET A 26 2.68 -28.55 -0.54
N ARG A 27 2.00 -29.62 -0.98
CA ARG A 27 2.37 -30.32 -2.22
C ARG A 27 2.16 -29.46 -3.46
N ILE A 28 1.11 -28.64 -3.49
CA ILE A 28 0.90 -27.63 -4.55
C ILE A 28 2.06 -26.63 -4.53
N ALA A 29 2.40 -26.04 -3.39
CA ALA A 29 3.51 -25.10 -3.26
C ALA A 29 4.84 -25.70 -3.75
N LEU A 30 5.17 -26.93 -3.34
CA LEU A 30 6.38 -27.64 -3.81
C LEU A 30 6.36 -27.89 -5.33
N ARG A 31 5.18 -28.18 -5.90
CA ARG A 31 5.03 -28.35 -7.35
C ARG A 31 5.26 -27.04 -8.10
N LEU A 32 4.68 -25.93 -7.63
CA LEU A 32 4.89 -24.59 -8.21
C LEU A 32 6.36 -24.18 -8.14
N ALA A 33 7.01 -24.41 -6.99
CA ALA A 33 8.44 -24.17 -6.79
C ALA A 33 9.29 -24.92 -7.82
N GLN A 34 9.06 -26.23 -7.97
CA GLN A 34 9.81 -27.07 -8.91
C GLN A 34 9.62 -26.61 -10.36
N LEU A 35 8.40 -26.23 -10.75
CA LEU A 35 8.12 -25.76 -12.09
C LEU A 35 8.79 -24.40 -12.37
N TRP A 36 8.79 -23.51 -11.40
CA TRP A 36 9.50 -22.23 -11.54
C TRP A 36 11.01 -22.45 -11.67
N ASP A 37 11.64 -23.26 -10.82
CA ASP A 37 13.07 -23.55 -10.92
C ASP A 37 13.44 -24.13 -12.31
N ASN A 38 12.62 -25.04 -12.83
CA ASN A 38 12.82 -25.67 -14.14
C ASN A 38 12.59 -24.70 -15.32
N SER A 39 11.91 -23.57 -15.11
CA SER A 39 11.63 -22.61 -16.17
C SER A 39 12.82 -21.73 -16.54
N HIS A 40 13.81 -21.61 -15.65
CA HIS A 40 14.90 -20.64 -15.75
C HIS A 40 14.45 -19.18 -16.01
N ARG A 41 13.22 -18.83 -15.61
CA ARG A 41 12.71 -17.44 -15.61
C ARG A 41 12.90 -16.79 -14.25
N PHE A 42 13.15 -15.48 -14.23
CA PHE A 42 13.44 -14.73 -13.01
C PHE A 42 14.60 -15.31 -12.18
N VAL A 43 15.62 -15.88 -12.83
CA VAL A 43 16.78 -16.49 -12.15
C VAL A 43 17.56 -15.51 -11.26
N ASN A 44 17.47 -14.20 -11.56
CA ASN A 44 18.11 -13.15 -10.78
C ASN A 44 17.34 -12.79 -9.50
N LEU A 45 16.10 -13.28 -9.31
CA LEU A 45 15.37 -13.05 -8.07
C LEU A 45 15.96 -13.91 -6.93
N PRO A 46 16.19 -13.31 -5.75
CA PRO A 46 16.61 -14.06 -4.57
C PRO A 46 15.66 -15.23 -4.29
N GLU A 47 16.21 -16.35 -3.79
CA GLU A 47 15.41 -17.52 -3.45
C GLU A 47 14.29 -17.18 -2.43
N GLY A 48 14.57 -16.31 -1.45
CA GLY A 48 13.57 -15.84 -0.50
C GLY A 48 12.37 -15.14 -1.17
N THR A 49 12.62 -14.35 -2.22
CA THR A 49 11.56 -13.68 -2.99
C THR A 49 10.74 -14.68 -3.80
N ARG A 50 11.39 -15.64 -4.46
CA ARG A 50 10.69 -16.70 -5.20
C ARG A 50 9.86 -17.58 -4.26
N LYS A 51 10.35 -17.83 -3.05
CA LYS A 51 9.64 -18.57 -1.99
C LYS A 51 8.40 -17.81 -1.55
N ALA A 52 8.54 -16.52 -1.26
CA ALA A 52 7.43 -15.66 -0.87
C ALA A 52 6.31 -15.68 -1.92
N VAL A 53 6.66 -15.57 -3.21
CA VAL A 53 5.68 -15.61 -4.31
C VAL A 53 4.95 -16.95 -4.36
N VAL A 54 5.65 -18.08 -4.29
CA VAL A 54 4.99 -19.41 -4.31
C VAL A 54 4.05 -19.58 -3.12
N LEU A 55 4.47 -19.17 -1.93
CA LEU A 55 3.63 -19.24 -0.75
C LEU A 55 2.43 -18.29 -0.83
N ALA A 56 2.62 -17.09 -1.38
CA ALA A 56 1.52 -16.13 -1.55
C ALA A 56 0.49 -16.60 -2.57
N VAL A 57 0.93 -17.17 -3.70
CA VAL A 57 0.04 -17.81 -4.69
C VAL A 57 -0.73 -18.98 -4.09
N THR A 58 -0.07 -19.78 -3.25
CA THR A 58 -0.74 -20.89 -2.55
C THR A 58 -1.76 -20.37 -1.53
N GLY A 59 -1.44 -19.29 -0.80
CA GLY A 59 -2.36 -18.64 0.13
C GLY A 59 -3.58 -18.01 -0.56
N TYR A 60 -3.38 -17.37 -1.71
CA TYR A 60 -4.48 -16.90 -2.58
C TYR A 60 -5.37 -18.06 -3.02
N TYR A 61 -4.76 -19.18 -3.45
CA TYR A 61 -5.51 -20.36 -3.85
C TYR A 61 -6.33 -20.96 -2.71
N GLN A 62 -5.77 -21.05 -1.50
CA GLN A 62 -6.48 -21.50 -0.31
C GLN A 62 -7.66 -20.58 0.05
N ASP A 63 -7.46 -19.26 -0.04
CA ASP A 63 -8.49 -18.25 0.21
C ASP A 63 -9.67 -18.36 -0.78
N VAL A 64 -9.37 -18.56 -2.07
CA VAL A 64 -10.40 -18.81 -3.11
C VAL A 64 -11.16 -20.11 -2.84
N ILE A 65 -10.47 -21.23 -2.59
CA ILE A 65 -11.13 -22.53 -2.36
C ILE A 65 -11.97 -22.54 -1.07
N ALA A 66 -11.52 -21.84 -0.03
CA ALA A 66 -12.28 -21.73 1.22
C ALA A 66 -13.44 -20.74 1.16
N ASP A 67 -13.46 -19.85 0.17
CA ASP A 67 -14.24 -18.62 0.17
C ASP A 67 -14.03 -17.78 1.45
N ALA A 68 -12.77 -17.66 1.88
CA ALA A 68 -12.42 -16.99 3.14
C ALA A 68 -12.63 -15.46 3.09
N GLY A 69 -12.78 -14.90 1.90
CA GLY A 69 -13.24 -13.53 1.69
C GLY A 69 -12.13 -12.48 1.67
N LEU A 70 -10.86 -12.86 1.84
CA LEU A 70 -9.74 -11.91 1.87
C LEU A 70 -9.50 -11.31 0.47
N TRP A 71 -9.32 -12.15 -0.54
CA TRP A 71 -9.21 -11.73 -1.94
C TRP A 71 -10.47 -11.04 -2.44
N ARG A 72 -11.64 -11.64 -2.17
CA ARG A 72 -12.95 -11.09 -2.53
C ARG A 72 -13.10 -9.65 -2.02
N SER A 73 -12.79 -9.40 -0.75
CA SER A 73 -12.89 -8.06 -0.17
C SER A 73 -11.98 -7.06 -0.89
N PHE A 74 -10.76 -7.47 -1.25
CA PHE A 74 -9.86 -6.63 -2.03
C PHE A 74 -10.42 -6.28 -3.41
N VAL A 75 -10.84 -7.27 -4.19
CA VAL A 75 -11.32 -7.01 -5.57
C VAL A 75 -12.64 -6.24 -5.58
N MET A 76 -13.56 -6.50 -4.64
CA MET A 76 -14.80 -5.73 -4.53
C MET A 76 -14.52 -4.27 -4.14
N MET A 77 -13.57 -4.05 -3.22
CA MET A 77 -13.22 -2.70 -2.80
C MET A 77 -12.48 -1.95 -3.91
N HIS A 78 -11.63 -2.63 -4.68
CA HIS A 78 -10.99 -2.05 -5.85
C HIS A 78 -12.03 -1.70 -6.94
N GLU A 79 -13.01 -2.58 -7.20
CA GLU A 79 -14.12 -2.30 -8.13
C GLU A 79 -14.91 -1.07 -7.68
N ARG A 80 -15.21 -0.96 -6.39
CA ARG A 80 -15.91 0.20 -5.82
C ARG A 80 -15.13 1.50 -6.00
N LEU A 81 -13.81 1.45 -5.84
CA LEU A 81 -12.94 2.63 -5.92
C LEU A 81 -12.67 3.05 -7.36
N TYR A 82 -12.46 2.10 -8.26
CA TYR A 82 -11.85 2.35 -9.58
C TYR A 82 -12.64 1.76 -10.76
N GLY A 83 -13.72 1.02 -10.51
CA GLY A 83 -14.56 0.40 -11.55
C GLY A 83 -13.95 -0.82 -12.22
N THR A 84 -12.89 -1.40 -11.65
CA THR A 84 -12.25 -2.65 -12.10
C THR A 84 -11.88 -3.52 -10.90
N PRO A 85 -11.78 -4.86 -11.04
CA PRO A 85 -11.51 -5.72 -9.89
C PRO A 85 -10.03 -5.68 -9.48
N LEU A 86 -9.15 -5.25 -10.39
CA LEU A 86 -7.72 -5.16 -10.19
C LEU A 86 -7.14 -3.88 -10.78
N PRO A 87 -6.00 -3.41 -10.24
CA PRO A 87 -5.22 -2.33 -10.86
C PRO A 87 -4.47 -2.86 -12.08
N PHE A 88 -4.07 -1.96 -12.98
CA PHE A 88 -3.22 -2.21 -14.16
C PHE A 88 -3.81 -3.07 -15.28
N TYR A 89 -4.71 -3.99 -14.98
CA TYR A 89 -5.30 -4.92 -15.95
C TYR A 89 -6.69 -4.46 -16.38
N LYS A 90 -6.98 -4.62 -17.67
CA LYS A 90 -8.37 -4.55 -18.14
C LYS A 90 -9.06 -5.85 -17.77
N ARG A 91 -10.33 -5.78 -17.34
CA ARG A 91 -11.15 -6.98 -17.10
C ARG A 91 -11.17 -7.83 -18.37
N ALA A 92 -10.66 -9.06 -18.29
CA ALA A 92 -10.72 -10.03 -19.37
C ALA A 92 -12.16 -10.52 -19.57
N ASP A 93 -12.52 -10.91 -20.80
CA ASP A 93 -13.88 -11.39 -21.11
C ASP A 93 -14.23 -12.69 -20.39
N ASP A 94 -13.22 -13.49 -20.06
CA ASP A 94 -13.30 -14.76 -19.33
C ASP A 94 -13.00 -14.62 -17.83
N TYR A 95 -12.89 -13.39 -17.32
CA TYR A 95 -12.72 -13.15 -15.89
C TYR A 95 -13.99 -13.53 -15.13
N VAL A 96 -13.87 -14.45 -14.17
CA VAL A 96 -14.97 -14.87 -13.31
C VAL A 96 -14.75 -14.32 -11.91
N ASP A 97 -15.63 -13.43 -11.46
CA ASP A 97 -15.51 -12.81 -10.15
C ASP A 97 -15.45 -13.87 -9.04
N TYR A 98 -14.50 -13.68 -8.11
CA TYR A 98 -14.29 -14.52 -6.92
C TYR A 98 -13.75 -15.94 -7.18
N GLU A 99 -13.48 -16.29 -8.42
CA GLU A 99 -12.88 -17.57 -8.81
C GLU A 99 -11.38 -17.41 -9.12
N LEU A 100 -10.73 -18.52 -9.49
CA LEU A 100 -9.34 -18.52 -9.93
C LEU A 100 -9.19 -17.83 -11.29
N ASN A 101 -8.42 -16.73 -11.35
CA ASN A 101 -8.13 -16.00 -12.58
C ASN A 101 -6.62 -15.83 -12.84
N VAL A 102 -6.24 -15.75 -14.12
CA VAL A 102 -4.82 -15.49 -14.50
C VAL A 102 -4.38 -14.08 -14.07
N ASP A 103 -5.24 -13.07 -14.21
CA ASP A 103 -4.90 -11.69 -13.84
C ASP A 103 -4.73 -11.52 -12.32
N ASP A 104 -5.48 -12.26 -11.52
CA ASP A 104 -5.28 -12.35 -10.06
C ASP A 104 -3.88 -12.84 -9.73
N LEU A 105 -3.45 -13.93 -10.37
CA LEU A 105 -2.11 -14.48 -10.19
C LEU A 105 -1.03 -13.50 -10.65
N ARG A 106 -1.25 -12.74 -11.73
CA ARG A 106 -0.32 -11.68 -12.16
C ARG A 106 -0.17 -10.61 -11.09
N PHE A 107 -1.28 -10.15 -10.50
CA PHE A 107 -1.25 -9.22 -9.38
C PHE A 107 -0.51 -9.79 -8.19
N VAL A 108 -0.88 -10.98 -7.71
CA VAL A 108 -0.27 -11.61 -6.53
C VAL A 108 1.24 -11.81 -6.72
N ILE A 109 1.67 -12.26 -7.90
CA ILE A 109 3.10 -12.41 -8.22
C ILE A 109 3.81 -11.06 -8.19
N TRP A 110 3.31 -10.07 -8.92
CA TRP A 110 3.90 -8.73 -8.96
C TRP A 110 3.99 -8.11 -7.57
N TYR A 111 2.87 -8.06 -6.86
CA TYR A 111 2.72 -7.44 -5.56
C TYR A 111 3.61 -8.11 -4.51
N THR A 112 3.74 -9.44 -4.56
CA THR A 112 4.65 -10.15 -3.65
C THR A 112 6.11 -9.83 -3.95
N ILE A 113 6.53 -9.76 -5.23
CA ILE A 113 7.90 -9.38 -5.60
C ILE A 113 8.18 -7.94 -5.16
N GLU A 114 7.24 -7.04 -5.42
CA GLU A 114 7.30 -5.62 -5.05
C GLU A 114 7.43 -5.41 -3.53
N GLY A 115 6.74 -6.25 -2.74
CA GLY A 115 6.84 -6.26 -1.28
C GLY A 115 8.21 -6.63 -0.74
N GLN A 116 9.05 -7.31 -1.53
CA GLN A 116 10.39 -7.74 -1.12
C GLN A 116 11.48 -6.73 -1.47
N ARG A 117 11.15 -5.66 -2.20
CA ARG A 117 12.12 -4.67 -2.67
C ARG A 117 12.09 -3.42 -1.81
N TYR A 118 13.25 -2.79 -1.66
CA TYR A 118 13.35 -1.48 -1.01
C TYR A 118 12.90 -0.37 -1.96
N GLU A 119 13.39 -0.39 -3.20
CA GLU A 119 12.96 0.52 -4.26
C GLU A 119 11.62 0.06 -4.86
N ASN A 120 10.70 1.01 -4.96
CA ASN A 120 9.34 0.76 -5.43
C ASN A 120 9.24 0.84 -6.96
N PHE A 121 8.38 0.00 -7.52
CA PHE A 121 8.02 -0.11 -8.93
C PHE A 121 9.21 -0.39 -9.86
N THR A 122 10.15 -1.21 -9.41
CA THR A 122 11.33 -1.64 -10.21
C THR A 122 11.03 -2.86 -11.10
N LEU A 123 9.77 -3.31 -11.13
CA LEU A 123 9.26 -4.37 -12.01
C LEU A 123 7.84 -4.01 -12.41
N SER A 124 7.55 -4.04 -13.72
CA SER A 124 6.21 -3.76 -14.23
C SER A 124 5.23 -4.89 -13.87
N PRO A 125 3.98 -4.61 -13.45
CA PRO A 125 2.93 -5.63 -13.39
C PRO A 125 2.58 -6.19 -14.77
N LEU A 126 2.94 -5.48 -15.85
CA LEU A 126 2.75 -5.91 -17.23
C LEU A 126 3.95 -6.67 -17.80
N ASP A 127 4.97 -6.98 -16.98
CA ASP A 127 6.16 -7.71 -17.45
C ASP A 127 5.75 -9.09 -18.04
N PRO A 128 6.16 -9.41 -19.28
CA PRO A 128 5.78 -10.67 -19.93
C PRO A 128 6.19 -11.93 -19.15
N ALA A 129 7.24 -11.87 -18.34
CA ALA A 129 7.65 -12.97 -17.48
C ALA A 129 6.68 -13.17 -16.29
N ILE A 130 6.03 -12.11 -15.78
CA ILE A 130 4.95 -12.24 -14.79
C ILE A 130 3.74 -12.94 -15.42
N GLU A 131 3.29 -12.51 -16.60
CA GLU A 131 2.17 -13.15 -17.29
C GLU A 131 2.46 -14.62 -17.56
N TRP A 132 3.66 -14.93 -18.06
CA TRP A 132 4.07 -16.30 -18.34
C TRP A 132 4.02 -17.17 -17.07
N LEU A 133 4.56 -16.66 -15.96
CA LEU A 133 4.60 -17.37 -14.69
C LEU A 133 3.19 -17.57 -14.11
N ALA A 134 2.34 -16.54 -14.19
CA ALA A 134 0.94 -16.63 -13.78
C ALA A 134 0.21 -17.73 -14.55
N ARG A 135 0.37 -17.81 -15.88
CA ARG A 135 -0.22 -18.89 -16.70
C ARG A 135 0.35 -20.26 -16.38
N LEU A 136 1.63 -20.36 -16.02
CA LEU A 136 2.23 -21.62 -15.57
C LEU A 136 1.60 -22.11 -14.27
N PHE A 137 1.45 -21.21 -13.30
CA PHE A 137 0.86 -21.54 -12.00
C PHE A 137 -0.63 -21.82 -12.11
N TYR A 138 -1.37 -21.01 -12.88
CA TYR A 138 -2.79 -21.21 -13.17
C TYR A 138 -3.07 -22.64 -13.61
N LYS A 139 -2.32 -23.17 -14.57
CA LYS A 139 -2.51 -24.56 -15.06
C LYS A 139 -2.42 -25.61 -13.96
N VAL A 140 -1.54 -25.42 -12.97
CA VAL A 140 -1.43 -26.36 -11.85
C VAL A 140 -2.61 -26.21 -10.91
N LEU A 141 -2.99 -24.97 -10.57
CA LEU A 141 -4.10 -24.70 -9.67
C LEU A 141 -5.43 -25.18 -10.27
N ASP A 142 -5.72 -24.79 -11.50
CA ASP A 142 -6.91 -25.16 -12.27
C ASP A 142 -7.07 -26.69 -12.40
N GLN A 143 -5.99 -27.41 -12.72
CA GLN A 143 -6.00 -28.89 -12.78
C GLN A 143 -6.40 -29.55 -11.46
N ASN A 144 -6.22 -28.87 -10.33
CA ASN A 144 -6.52 -29.40 -9.01
C ASN A 144 -7.77 -28.73 -8.39
N TYR A 145 -8.40 -27.76 -9.06
CA TYR A 145 -9.45 -26.89 -8.52
C TYR A 145 -10.60 -27.69 -7.91
N GLU A 146 -11.22 -28.55 -8.73
CA GLU A 146 -12.37 -29.38 -8.36
C GLU A 146 -12.08 -30.44 -7.27
N THR A 147 -10.81 -30.76 -7.05
CA THR A 147 -10.39 -31.83 -6.13
C THR A 147 -9.68 -31.30 -4.88
N ALA A 148 -9.48 -29.99 -4.80
CA ALA A 148 -8.80 -29.37 -3.68
C ALA A 148 -9.65 -29.52 -2.40
N PRO A 149 -9.07 -30.02 -1.29
CA PRO A 149 -9.79 -30.08 -0.04
C PRO A 149 -10.02 -28.67 0.50
N ASN A 150 -11.23 -28.38 0.97
CA ASN A 150 -11.52 -27.10 1.62
C ASN A 150 -10.58 -26.86 2.82
N PRO A 151 -9.73 -25.81 2.82
CA PRO A 151 -8.89 -25.44 3.95
C PRO A 151 -9.73 -24.67 4.97
N VAL A 152 -10.52 -25.39 5.76
CA VAL A 152 -11.50 -24.80 6.71
C VAL A 152 -10.86 -23.84 7.72
N GLU A 153 -9.56 -23.95 7.96
CA GLU A 153 -8.78 -23.07 8.82
C GLU A 153 -8.68 -21.64 8.27
N TYR A 154 -8.87 -21.42 6.97
CA TYR A 154 -8.93 -20.08 6.36
C TYR A 154 -10.23 -19.33 6.68
N ASN A 155 -11.26 -20.02 7.16
CA ASN A 155 -12.56 -19.45 7.48
C ASN A 155 -12.60 -18.76 8.86
N LEU A 156 -11.51 -18.08 9.23
CA LEU A 156 -11.34 -17.37 10.50
C LEU A 156 -12.41 -16.30 10.76
N ALA A 157 -12.96 -15.71 9.70
CA ALA A 157 -13.98 -14.67 9.80
C ALA A 157 -15.40 -15.22 9.96
N VAL A 158 -15.61 -16.53 9.80
CA VAL A 158 -16.95 -17.12 9.88
C VAL A 158 -17.47 -17.03 11.31
N GLY A 159 -18.59 -16.34 11.47
CA GLY A 159 -19.26 -16.16 12.75
C GLY A 159 -18.65 -15.07 13.64
N VAL A 160 -17.68 -14.30 13.13
CA VAL A 160 -17.14 -13.12 13.82
C VAL A 160 -18.06 -11.93 13.54
N ASP A 161 -18.66 -11.34 14.57
CA ASP A 161 -19.28 -10.02 14.49
C ASP A 161 -18.29 -8.95 15.00
N PRO A 162 -17.78 -8.05 14.13
CA PRO A 162 -16.85 -7.00 14.54
C PRO A 162 -17.39 -6.04 15.60
N ASP A 163 -18.72 -5.99 15.79
CA ASP A 163 -19.37 -5.13 16.78
C ASP A 163 -19.71 -5.89 18.09
N ASP A 164 -19.51 -7.21 18.16
CA ASP A 164 -19.78 -8.02 19.35
C ASP A 164 -18.53 -8.17 20.23
N VAL A 165 -18.62 -7.70 21.47
CA VAL A 165 -17.55 -7.82 22.47
C VAL A 165 -17.28 -9.29 22.83
N ALA A 166 -18.27 -10.19 22.68
CA ALA A 166 -18.08 -11.62 22.91
C ALA A 166 -17.05 -12.24 21.95
N ASP A 167 -16.88 -11.65 20.76
CA ASP A 167 -15.96 -12.13 19.73
C ASP A 167 -14.58 -11.50 19.80
N ALA A 168 -14.27 -10.70 20.85
CA ALA A 168 -13.02 -9.95 20.97
C ALA A 168 -11.75 -10.80 20.73
N ASN A 169 -11.70 -12.03 21.23
CA ASN A 169 -10.56 -12.92 21.00
C ASN A 169 -10.47 -13.39 19.53
N ALA A 170 -11.61 -13.73 18.91
CA ALA A 170 -11.63 -14.15 17.51
C ALA A 170 -11.27 -12.97 16.57
N ILE A 171 -11.74 -11.76 16.90
CA ILE A 171 -11.35 -10.52 16.23
C ILE A 171 -9.84 -10.30 16.36
N TYR A 172 -9.27 -10.51 17.55
CA TYR A 172 -7.83 -10.37 17.78
C TYR A 172 -7.02 -11.38 16.95
N ASP A 173 -7.36 -12.67 17.03
CA ASP A 173 -6.65 -13.73 16.31
C ASP A 173 -6.70 -13.51 14.78
N LEU A 174 -7.88 -13.13 14.27
CA LEU A 174 -8.06 -12.75 12.87
C LEU A 174 -7.24 -11.51 12.52
N SER A 175 -7.25 -10.47 13.35
CA SER A 175 -6.46 -9.24 13.15
C SER A 175 -4.97 -9.55 13.04
N HIS A 176 -4.47 -10.35 13.99
CA HIS A 176 -3.06 -10.71 14.06
C HIS A 176 -2.64 -11.49 12.81
N TRP A 177 -3.39 -12.55 12.46
CA TRP A 177 -3.09 -13.34 11.26
C TRP A 177 -3.16 -12.49 9.99
N LEU A 178 -4.20 -11.66 9.84
CA LEU A 178 -4.32 -10.77 8.70
C LEU A 178 -3.10 -9.88 8.57
N PHE A 179 -2.66 -9.21 9.63
CA PHE A 179 -1.57 -8.24 9.55
C PHE A 179 -0.19 -8.88 9.36
N TYR A 180 0.14 -9.95 10.10
CA TYR A 180 1.51 -10.48 10.17
C TYR A 180 1.81 -11.63 9.20
N ASP A 181 0.80 -12.47 8.93
CA ASP A 181 1.00 -13.81 8.40
C ASP A 181 0.25 -14.05 7.07
N SER A 182 -0.81 -13.30 6.79
CA SER A 182 -1.56 -13.44 5.55
C SER A 182 -0.75 -13.06 4.31
N TYR A 183 -1.11 -13.67 3.17
CA TYR A 183 -0.40 -13.47 1.91
C TYR A 183 -0.58 -12.07 1.30
N LEU A 184 -1.70 -11.41 1.58
CA LEU A 184 -2.10 -10.18 0.91
C LEU A 184 -1.69 -8.91 1.67
N MET A 185 -1.61 -8.94 2.99
CA MET A 185 -1.46 -7.72 3.79
C MET A 185 -0.01 -7.29 3.91
N LYS A 186 0.87 -8.26 4.17
CA LYS A 186 2.29 -8.06 4.47
C LYS A 186 3.09 -7.26 3.44
N PRO A 187 2.93 -7.47 2.11
CA PRO A 187 3.77 -6.76 1.13
C PRO A 187 3.64 -5.23 1.21
N ALA A 188 2.44 -4.71 1.45
CA ALA A 188 2.20 -3.28 1.65
C ALA A 188 2.71 -2.77 3.01
N ALA A 189 2.63 -3.60 4.06
CA ALA A 189 3.10 -3.26 5.41
C ALA A 189 4.63 -3.34 5.57
N LYS A 190 5.41 -3.56 4.50
CA LYS A 190 6.87 -3.82 4.56
C LYS A 190 7.68 -2.78 5.35
N ILE A 191 7.33 -1.49 5.26
CA ILE A 191 8.04 -0.43 6.01
C ILE A 191 7.68 -0.47 7.50
N ALA A 192 6.40 -0.66 7.84
CA ALA A 192 5.95 -0.80 9.21
C ALA A 192 6.59 -2.02 9.89
N LEU A 193 6.62 -3.15 9.18
CA LEU A 193 7.25 -4.38 9.64
C LEU A 193 8.78 -4.26 9.76
N ALA A 194 9.44 -3.54 8.85
CA ALA A 194 10.88 -3.28 8.98
C ALA A 194 11.20 -2.44 10.24
N ARG A 195 10.39 -1.41 10.52
CA ARG A 195 10.51 -0.60 11.76
C ARG A 195 10.24 -1.43 13.00
N HIS A 196 9.19 -2.25 12.97
CA HIS A 196 8.87 -3.21 14.02
C HIS A 196 10.05 -4.14 14.33
N LEU A 197 10.69 -4.72 13.31
CA LEU A 197 11.83 -5.63 13.51
C LEU A 197 13.06 -4.93 14.12
N ILE A 198 13.31 -3.67 13.74
CA ILE A 198 14.38 -2.86 14.33
C ILE A 198 14.10 -2.62 15.81
N GLU A 199 12.88 -2.19 16.13
CA GLU A 199 12.50 -1.89 17.50
C GLU A 199 12.43 -3.15 18.38
N ALA A 200 11.93 -4.26 17.85
CA ALA A 200 11.93 -5.56 18.53
C ALA A 200 13.35 -5.98 18.89
N ARG A 201 14.32 -5.81 17.98
CA ARG A 201 15.73 -6.08 18.26
C ARG A 201 16.25 -5.20 19.39
N ASP A 202 15.98 -3.90 19.36
CA ASP A 202 16.45 -2.96 20.38
C ASP A 202 15.84 -3.28 21.76
N ILE A 203 14.57 -3.70 21.81
CA ILE A 203 13.90 -4.20 23.02
C ILE A 203 14.63 -5.46 23.54
N ILE A 204 14.85 -6.46 22.68
CA ILE A 204 15.53 -7.71 23.06
C ILE A 204 16.94 -7.42 23.61
N GLU A 205 17.70 -6.54 22.96
CA GLU A 205 19.05 -6.15 23.35
C GLU A 205 19.09 -5.42 24.70
N SER A 206 18.05 -4.65 25.02
CA SER A 206 17.91 -3.97 26.32
C SER A 206 17.69 -4.91 27.50
N LYS A 207 17.39 -6.20 27.25
CA LYS A 207 17.13 -7.26 28.25
C LYS A 207 16.16 -6.80 29.36
N PRO A 208 14.95 -6.34 29.01
CA PRO A 208 13.97 -5.87 29.97
C PRO A 208 13.54 -7.03 30.89
N ARG A 209 13.05 -6.69 32.09
CA ARG A 209 12.50 -7.70 33.02
C ARG A 209 11.26 -8.40 32.45
N ASP A 210 10.46 -7.67 31.68
CA ASP A 210 9.26 -8.15 31.00
C ASP A 210 9.49 -8.03 29.49
N LEU A 211 10.12 -9.04 28.90
CA LEU A 211 10.41 -9.07 27.47
C LEU A 211 9.15 -9.39 26.68
N ASP A 212 8.43 -10.44 27.08
CA ASP A 212 7.25 -10.93 26.37
C ASP A 212 6.15 -9.86 26.32
N GLY A 213 5.86 -9.19 27.45
CA GLY A 213 4.87 -8.11 27.47
C GLY A 213 5.25 -6.92 26.58
N LYS A 214 6.54 -6.59 26.47
CA LYS A 214 7.02 -5.50 25.58
C LYS A 214 6.98 -5.86 24.11
N ILE A 215 7.23 -7.13 23.77
CA ILE A 215 7.11 -7.60 22.39
C ILE A 215 5.63 -7.62 21.99
N HIS A 216 4.75 -8.12 22.86
CA HIS A 216 3.30 -8.10 22.62
C HIS A 216 2.76 -6.67 22.45
N ASP A 217 3.15 -5.73 23.31
CA ASP A 217 2.77 -4.31 23.17
C ASP A 217 3.26 -3.72 21.84
N LEU A 218 4.49 -4.06 21.43
CA LEU A 218 5.02 -3.68 20.12
C LEU A 218 4.22 -4.28 18.96
N GLU A 219 3.83 -5.55 19.05
CA GLU A 219 3.02 -6.23 18.05
C GLU A 219 1.65 -5.55 17.90
N ASP A 220 0.96 -5.29 19.02
CA ASP A 220 -0.35 -4.66 19.04
C ASP A 220 -0.29 -3.24 18.45
N ARG A 221 0.64 -2.39 18.92
CA ARG A 221 0.72 -1.01 18.41
C ARG A 221 1.18 -0.94 16.97
N THR A 222 1.98 -1.90 16.50
CA THR A 222 2.39 -1.95 15.09
C THR A 222 1.17 -2.25 14.23
N MET A 223 0.38 -3.27 14.59
CA MET A 223 -0.82 -3.66 13.86
C MET A 223 -1.90 -2.58 13.89
N LEU A 224 -2.16 -1.97 15.05
CA LEU A 224 -3.29 -1.05 15.23
C LEU A 224 -3.03 0.34 14.67
N ASN A 225 -1.77 0.81 14.66
CA ASN A 225 -1.43 2.16 14.20
C ASN A 225 -1.01 2.24 12.73
N ASN A 226 -0.91 1.11 12.04
CA ASN A 226 -0.52 1.09 10.63
C ASN A 226 -1.63 0.48 9.79
N PRO A 227 -2.05 1.11 8.69
CA PRO A 227 -2.87 0.42 7.70
C PRO A 227 -2.06 -0.71 7.05
N THR A 228 -2.78 -1.61 6.39
CA THR A 228 -2.20 -2.78 5.76
C THR A 228 -2.94 -3.14 4.47
N GLY A 229 -2.34 -4.03 3.69
CA GLY A 229 -2.84 -4.42 2.38
C GLY A 229 -2.77 -3.30 1.33
N PRO A 230 -3.19 -3.61 0.10
CA PRO A 230 -2.94 -2.75 -1.06
C PRO A 230 -3.79 -1.47 -1.12
N LEU A 231 -4.74 -1.29 -0.19
CA LEU A 231 -5.74 -0.22 -0.23
C LEU A 231 -5.61 0.83 0.90
N SER A 232 -4.56 0.71 1.73
CA SER A 232 -4.33 1.60 2.87
C SER A 232 -5.50 1.63 3.88
N LEU A 233 -6.03 0.45 4.21
CA LEU A 233 -7.10 0.27 5.18
C LEU A 233 -6.53 -0.26 6.50
N SER A 234 -7.15 0.10 7.62
CA SER A 234 -6.81 -0.48 8.92
C SER A 234 -7.22 -1.96 8.97
N VAL A 235 -6.63 -2.72 9.90
CA VAL A 235 -7.03 -4.13 10.10
C VAL A 235 -8.52 -4.25 10.46
N GLY A 236 -9.07 -3.28 11.21
CA GLY A 236 -10.49 -3.24 11.56
C GLY A 236 -11.40 -3.02 10.36
N GLU A 237 -11.00 -2.17 9.40
CA GLU A 237 -11.74 -1.99 8.14
C GLU A 237 -11.72 -3.26 7.29
N TRP A 238 -10.57 -3.96 7.24
CA TRP A 238 -10.49 -5.27 6.58
C TRP A 238 -11.41 -6.29 7.23
N ILE A 239 -11.42 -6.39 8.56
CA ILE A 239 -12.30 -7.29 9.30
C ILE A 239 -13.78 -6.97 9.04
N ALA A 240 -14.15 -5.69 9.04
CA ALA A 240 -15.50 -5.25 8.74
C ALA A 240 -15.95 -5.71 7.33
N MET A 241 -15.05 -5.62 6.34
CA MET A 241 -15.34 -6.11 4.98
C MET A 241 -15.42 -7.64 4.92
N ILE A 242 -14.46 -8.34 5.51
CA ILE A 242 -14.33 -9.80 5.39
C ILE A 242 -15.43 -10.52 6.18
N ALA A 243 -15.66 -10.12 7.43
CA ALA A 243 -16.56 -10.82 8.35
C ALA A 243 -18.03 -10.35 8.22
N ALA A 244 -18.25 -9.05 7.96
CA ALA A 244 -19.58 -8.44 7.98
C ALA A 244 -20.04 -7.85 6.64
N GLY A 245 -19.20 -7.85 5.59
CA GLY A 245 -19.52 -7.19 4.32
C GLY A 245 -19.73 -5.68 4.45
N LYS A 246 -19.23 -5.06 5.53
CA LYS A 246 -19.38 -3.64 5.84
C LYS A 246 -18.27 -2.86 5.14
N TRP A 247 -18.65 -1.86 4.35
CA TRP A 247 -17.72 -1.04 3.59
C TRP A 247 -17.07 0.05 4.46
N PRO A 248 -15.75 0.29 4.31
CA PRO A 248 -15.06 1.36 5.02
C PRO A 248 -15.56 2.73 4.55
N GLN A 249 -15.47 3.72 5.44
CA GLN A 249 -15.71 5.11 5.09
C GLN A 249 -14.47 5.67 4.38
N LEU A 250 -14.60 5.89 3.07
CA LEU A 250 -13.52 6.36 2.21
C LEU A 250 -13.15 7.83 2.45
N ASP A 251 -14.14 8.66 2.75
CA ASP A 251 -13.95 10.06 3.10
C ASP A 251 -13.82 10.18 4.62
N ARG A 252 -12.62 9.94 5.14
CA ARG A 252 -12.32 10.10 6.57
C ARG A 252 -12.39 11.57 7.04
N HIS A 253 -12.31 12.48 6.08
CA HIS A 253 -12.59 13.90 6.24
C HIS A 253 -13.79 14.25 5.35
N PRO A 254 -15.03 14.00 5.80
CA PRO A 254 -16.21 14.35 5.02
C PRO A 254 -16.09 15.81 4.58
N ALA A 255 -16.48 16.08 3.32
CA ALA A 255 -16.50 17.41 2.77
C ALA A 255 -17.26 18.33 3.73
N ASP A 256 -16.49 19.15 4.44
CA ASP A 256 -16.85 20.29 5.25
C ASP A 256 -17.46 21.41 4.37
N ALA A 257 -18.37 21.05 3.46
CA ALA A 257 -19.10 21.99 2.62
C ALA A 257 -19.90 22.98 3.47
N ALA A 258 -20.26 22.58 4.71
CA ALA A 258 -20.92 23.43 5.71
C ALA A 258 -19.96 24.15 6.68
N ALA A 259 -18.66 23.85 6.68
CA ALA A 259 -17.72 24.49 7.60
C ALA A 259 -17.23 25.83 7.06
N GLN A 260 -16.99 26.78 7.98
CA GLN A 260 -16.32 28.03 7.66
C GLN A 260 -14.90 27.73 7.15
N PRO A 261 -14.43 28.40 6.08
CA PRO A 261 -13.07 28.20 5.58
C PRO A 261 -12.03 28.45 6.67
N HIS A 262 -10.98 27.64 6.67
CA HIS A 262 -9.86 27.79 7.58
C HIS A 262 -9.23 29.18 7.44
N LYS A 263 -8.86 29.81 8.56
CA LYS A 263 -8.34 31.19 8.56
C LYS A 263 -7.12 31.36 7.64
N LEU A 264 -6.20 30.40 7.66
CA LEU A 264 -5.02 30.40 6.78
C LEU A 264 -5.38 30.26 5.30
N TYR A 265 -6.45 29.53 4.96
CA TYR A 265 -6.90 29.45 3.58
C TYR A 265 -7.39 30.81 3.10
N THR A 266 -8.30 31.45 3.84
CA THR A 266 -8.85 32.76 3.45
C THR A 266 -7.76 33.83 3.34
N ALA A 267 -6.82 33.87 4.29
CA ALA A 267 -5.69 34.79 4.26
C ALA A 267 -4.78 34.55 3.05
N PHE A 268 -4.41 33.29 2.78
CA PHE A 268 -3.53 32.95 1.67
C PHE A 268 -4.14 33.23 0.31
N ILE A 269 -5.41 32.88 0.09
CA ILE A 269 -6.12 33.18 -1.16
C ILE A 269 -6.14 34.68 -1.42
N ALA A 270 -6.43 35.50 -0.39
CA ALA A 270 -6.42 36.95 -0.52
C ALA A 270 -5.02 37.50 -0.86
N ALA A 271 -3.98 36.92 -0.25
CA ALA A 271 -2.61 37.37 -0.40
C ALA A 271 -1.93 36.87 -1.70
N ASN A 272 -2.36 35.72 -2.23
CA ASN A 272 -1.81 35.05 -3.41
C ASN A 272 -2.67 35.24 -4.67
N GLY A 273 -3.36 36.40 -4.78
CA GLY A 273 -4.09 36.77 -5.99
C GLY A 273 -5.23 35.80 -6.37
N GLY A 274 -5.81 35.10 -5.40
CA GLY A 274 -6.87 34.12 -5.62
C GLY A 274 -6.41 32.68 -5.82
N SER A 275 -5.10 32.41 -5.92
CA SER A 275 -4.54 31.07 -6.12
C SER A 275 -4.36 30.33 -4.78
N ASP A 276 -4.74 29.06 -4.75
CA ASP A 276 -4.59 28.16 -3.59
C ASP A 276 -3.20 27.52 -3.48
N ILE A 277 -2.33 27.76 -4.46
CA ILE A 277 -0.97 27.23 -4.53
C ILE A 277 0.06 28.33 -4.86
N ALA A 278 1.22 28.27 -4.23
CA ALA A 278 2.39 29.11 -4.51
C ALA A 278 3.69 28.29 -4.52
N PHE A 279 4.71 28.81 -5.21
CA PHE A 279 5.99 28.14 -5.45
C PHE A 279 7.13 29.08 -5.09
N PHE A 280 8.16 28.57 -4.42
CA PHE A 280 9.31 29.36 -3.98
C PHE A 280 10.62 28.60 -4.21
N ALA A 281 11.63 29.27 -4.75
CA ALA A 281 12.90 28.62 -5.08
C ALA A 281 13.69 28.26 -3.81
N SER A 282 13.62 29.11 -2.78
CA SER A 282 14.39 28.98 -1.55
C SER A 282 13.53 29.24 -0.31
N TYR A 283 14.07 28.84 0.84
CA TYR A 283 13.46 29.11 2.14
C TYR A 283 13.33 30.62 2.40
N ASP A 284 14.37 31.40 2.10
CA ASP A 284 14.38 32.85 2.36
C ASP A 284 13.29 33.57 1.53
N GLU A 285 13.06 33.13 0.28
CA GLU A 285 11.98 33.66 -0.57
C GLU A 285 10.60 33.34 0.02
N MET A 286 10.39 32.09 0.44
CA MET A 286 9.15 31.64 1.07
C MET A 286 8.90 32.38 2.39
N GLU A 287 9.90 32.48 3.26
CA GLU A 287 9.83 33.14 4.56
C GLU A 287 9.48 34.63 4.40
N GLN A 288 10.21 35.34 3.53
CA GLN A 288 9.95 36.75 3.26
C GLN A 288 8.53 36.94 2.74
N TRP A 289 8.04 36.05 1.85
CA TRP A 289 6.67 36.10 1.37
C TRP A 289 5.65 35.92 2.50
N MET A 290 5.87 34.95 3.41
CA MET A 290 4.99 34.72 4.57
C MET A 290 4.96 35.91 5.53
N VAL A 291 6.10 36.57 5.77
CA VAL A 291 6.16 37.78 6.59
C VAL A 291 5.37 38.92 5.94
N ASP A 292 5.65 39.19 4.67
CA ASP A 292 5.10 40.35 3.96
C ASP A 292 3.60 40.23 3.67
N HIS A 293 3.13 39.01 3.36
CA HIS A 293 1.80 38.79 2.81
C HIS A 293 0.85 38.08 3.79
N MET A 294 1.38 37.24 4.67
CA MET A 294 0.57 36.50 5.66
C MET A 294 0.66 37.10 7.07
N GLY A 295 1.52 38.11 7.28
CA GLY A 295 1.68 38.78 8.57
C GLY A 295 2.32 37.89 9.64
N TRP A 296 3.07 36.88 9.23
CA TRP A 296 3.81 36.03 10.16
C TRP A 296 5.02 36.81 10.69
N SER A 297 5.35 36.61 11.97
CA SER A 297 6.42 37.38 12.61
C SER A 297 7.71 36.56 12.67
N ASN A 298 8.81 37.17 12.23
CA ASN A 298 10.17 36.69 12.47
C ASN A 298 10.90 37.51 13.57
N ALA A 299 10.14 38.27 14.37
CA ALA A 299 10.71 39.18 15.37
C ALA A 299 11.48 38.46 16.51
N GLU A 300 11.16 37.19 16.76
CA GLU A 300 11.86 36.33 17.75
C GLU A 300 12.79 35.29 17.06
N GLY A 301 12.95 35.38 15.73
CA GLY A 301 13.76 34.45 14.92
C GLY A 301 13.04 33.99 13.64
N ASP A 302 13.78 33.29 12.79
CA ASP A 302 13.31 32.73 11.52
C ASP A 302 12.03 31.86 11.69
N ILE A 303 11.12 31.90 10.71
CA ILE A 303 9.86 31.16 10.71
C ILE A 303 10.07 29.75 10.15
N MET A 304 10.00 28.73 11.00
CA MET A 304 10.26 27.32 10.64
C MET A 304 11.71 27.06 10.19
N PRO A 305 12.71 27.38 11.04
CA PRO A 305 14.14 27.32 10.68
C PRO A 305 14.60 25.92 10.23
N GLN A 306 13.88 24.86 10.60
CA GLN A 306 14.15 23.49 10.15
C GLN A 306 14.05 23.30 8.62
N LEU A 307 13.39 24.22 7.91
CA LEU A 307 13.19 24.16 6.46
C LEU A 307 14.34 24.79 5.67
N ARG A 308 15.25 25.54 6.30
CA ARG A 308 16.31 26.30 5.60
C ARG A 308 17.25 25.45 4.75
N LYS A 309 17.38 24.16 5.07
CA LYS A 309 18.20 23.20 4.33
C LYS A 309 17.58 22.69 3.03
N TYR A 310 16.32 23.03 2.75
CA TYR A 310 15.61 22.57 1.56
C TYR A 310 15.35 23.71 0.57
N ALA A 311 14.92 23.35 -0.63
CA ALA A 311 14.61 24.27 -1.72
C ALA A 311 13.32 23.85 -2.44
N ASN A 312 12.95 24.54 -3.53
CA ASN A 312 11.85 24.13 -4.43
C ASN A 312 10.55 23.85 -3.68
N PHE A 313 10.10 24.85 -2.92
CA PHE A 313 8.95 24.75 -2.04
C PHE A 313 7.64 24.91 -2.79
N VAL A 314 6.63 24.20 -2.29
CA VAL A 314 5.23 24.35 -2.68
C VAL A 314 4.41 24.61 -1.42
N VAL A 315 3.66 25.70 -1.42
CA VAL A 315 2.67 26.00 -0.40
C VAL A 315 1.30 25.79 -1.00
N LEU A 316 0.51 24.91 -0.41
CA LEU A 316 -0.87 24.63 -0.83
C LEU A 316 -1.81 24.90 0.35
N VAL A 317 -2.96 25.53 0.08
CA VAL A 317 -4.00 25.71 1.08
C VAL A 317 -5.25 24.90 0.75
N ASN A 318 -5.69 24.12 1.73
CA ASN A 318 -6.96 23.41 1.71
C ASN A 318 -8.03 24.26 2.41
N ARG A 319 -9.21 24.39 1.78
CA ARG A 319 -10.32 25.21 2.30
C ARG A 319 -10.64 24.94 3.78
N ASN A 320 -10.63 23.67 4.20
CA ASN A 320 -11.07 23.27 5.53
C ASN A 320 -9.92 22.82 6.45
N ARG A 321 -8.77 22.42 5.89
CA ARG A 321 -7.62 21.88 6.64
C ARG A 321 -6.48 22.89 6.88
N GLY A 322 -6.48 24.02 6.18
CA GLY A 322 -5.47 25.06 6.35
C GLY A 322 -4.33 24.95 5.35
N MET A 323 -3.09 25.17 5.80
CA MET A 323 -1.92 25.31 4.92
C MET A 323 -0.98 24.13 5.09
N LEU A 324 -0.44 23.62 3.99
CA LEU A 324 0.67 22.68 3.97
C LEU A 324 1.84 23.25 3.19
N ILE A 325 3.04 22.80 3.56
CA ILE A 325 4.30 23.19 2.92
C ILE A 325 5.04 21.91 2.53
N ALA A 326 5.39 21.79 1.26
CA ALA A 326 6.23 20.73 0.73
C ALA A 326 7.55 21.33 0.23
N HIS A 327 8.63 20.57 0.30
CA HIS A 327 9.96 20.99 -0.14
C HIS A 327 10.56 19.97 -1.11
N ASP A 328 11.50 20.40 -1.94
CA ASP A 328 12.18 19.58 -2.97
C ASP A 328 11.22 18.89 -3.95
N VAL A 329 10.07 19.53 -4.22
CA VAL A 329 9.02 18.98 -5.10
C VAL A 329 8.48 19.96 -6.14
N ALA A 330 8.69 21.27 -6.01
CA ALA A 330 8.18 22.26 -6.97
C ALA A 330 8.63 21.96 -8.40
N GLN A 331 9.88 21.51 -8.58
CA GLN A 331 10.44 21.19 -9.89
C GLN A 331 9.67 20.10 -10.67
N TYR A 332 8.80 19.33 -10.03
CA TYR A 332 8.02 18.27 -10.69
C TYR A 332 6.63 18.72 -11.13
N ILE A 333 6.15 19.90 -10.69
CA ILE A 333 4.76 20.33 -10.86
C ILE A 333 4.65 21.31 -12.03
N ALA A 334 4.06 20.88 -13.14
CA ALA A 334 3.83 21.67 -14.36
C ALA A 334 2.68 22.68 -14.21
N HIS A 335 2.80 23.60 -13.27
CA HIS A 335 1.82 24.67 -13.04
C HIS A 335 2.21 25.96 -13.79
N PRO A 336 1.28 26.70 -14.42
CA PRO A 336 1.61 27.92 -15.17
C PRO A 336 2.33 29.01 -14.36
N ALA A 337 2.05 29.09 -13.05
CA ALA A 337 2.72 30.02 -12.13
C ALA A 337 4.06 29.49 -11.57
N ASN A 338 4.44 28.25 -11.89
CA ASN A 338 5.64 27.63 -11.36
C ASN A 338 6.80 27.73 -12.36
N ALA A 339 7.67 28.72 -12.15
CA ALA A 339 8.88 28.89 -12.96
C ALA A 339 9.97 27.83 -12.67
N LEU A 340 9.81 27.03 -11.61
CA LEU A 340 10.80 26.03 -11.17
C LEU A 340 10.63 24.66 -11.85
N TYR A 341 9.53 24.47 -12.58
CA TYR A 341 9.23 23.19 -13.22
C TYR A 341 10.34 22.78 -14.20
N ASP A 342 10.86 21.59 -13.99
CA ASP A 342 11.89 20.95 -14.80
C ASP A 342 11.32 19.63 -15.34
N ARG A 343 11.12 19.61 -16.66
CA ARG A 343 10.56 18.47 -17.37
C ARG A 343 11.43 17.21 -17.26
N GLU A 344 12.75 17.35 -17.34
CA GLU A 344 13.66 16.20 -17.28
C GLU A 344 13.72 15.63 -15.86
N ALA A 345 13.73 16.51 -14.85
CA ALA A 345 13.66 16.09 -13.46
C ALA A 345 12.32 15.40 -13.14
N ALA A 346 11.20 15.95 -13.64
CA ALA A 346 9.87 15.36 -13.50
C ALA A 346 9.78 13.96 -14.13
N ALA A 347 10.33 13.78 -15.33
CA ALA A 347 10.38 12.47 -15.99
C ALA A 347 11.21 11.44 -15.22
N ARG A 348 12.33 11.87 -14.63
CA ARG A 348 13.22 10.96 -13.90
C ARG A 348 12.72 10.62 -12.50
N GLU A 349 12.16 11.58 -11.78
CA GLU A 349 11.94 11.48 -10.32
C GLU A 349 10.52 11.85 -9.86
N GLY A 350 9.65 12.33 -10.75
CA GLY A 350 8.28 12.73 -10.40
C GLY A 350 7.44 11.59 -9.81
N HIS A 351 7.70 10.33 -10.18
CA HIS A 351 7.01 9.18 -9.60
C HIS A 351 7.24 9.05 -8.08
N LYS A 352 8.36 9.55 -7.56
CA LYS A 352 8.70 9.48 -6.13
C LYS A 352 7.71 10.23 -5.25
N LEU A 353 6.98 11.21 -5.81
CA LEU A 353 5.87 11.87 -5.13
C LEU A 353 4.77 10.88 -4.70
N VAL A 354 4.60 9.79 -5.45
CA VAL A 354 3.63 8.73 -5.19
C VAL A 354 4.29 7.55 -4.48
N THR A 355 5.48 7.14 -4.93
CA THR A 355 6.08 5.86 -4.52
C THR A 355 6.96 5.96 -3.28
N GLU A 356 7.46 7.14 -2.87
CA GLU A 356 8.28 7.27 -1.66
C GLU A 356 7.46 7.82 -0.49
N GLN A 357 7.40 7.09 0.62
CA GLN A 357 6.63 7.50 1.81
C GLN A 357 7.12 8.84 2.36
N GLY A 358 6.17 9.76 2.59
CA GLY A 358 6.45 11.06 3.19
C GLY A 358 7.23 12.03 2.30
N ARG A 359 7.47 11.69 1.02
CA ARG A 359 8.19 12.56 0.07
C ARG A 359 7.41 13.83 -0.27
N CYS A 360 6.09 13.70 -0.38
CA CYS A 360 5.18 14.79 -0.71
C CYS A 360 3.90 14.63 0.10
N PRO A 361 3.34 15.70 0.69
CA PRO A 361 2.03 15.65 1.31
C PRO A 361 0.98 15.10 0.35
N VAL A 362 0.19 14.11 0.80
CA VAL A 362 -0.77 13.38 -0.04
C VAL A 362 -1.80 14.29 -0.68
N ASP A 363 -2.21 15.34 0.02
CA ASP A 363 -3.08 16.39 -0.51
C ASP A 363 -2.49 17.10 -1.72
N LEU A 364 -1.19 17.39 -1.71
CA LEU A 364 -0.52 18.02 -2.85
C LEU A 364 -0.43 17.05 -4.03
N VAL A 365 -0.19 15.77 -3.77
CA VAL A 365 -0.19 14.74 -4.82
C VAL A 365 -1.59 14.62 -5.45
N LYS A 366 -2.64 14.51 -4.64
CA LYS A 366 -4.05 14.49 -5.09
C LYS A 366 -4.40 15.75 -5.88
N TYR A 367 -4.01 16.93 -5.38
CA TYR A 367 -4.19 18.20 -6.07
C TYR A 367 -3.51 18.19 -7.45
N ALA A 368 -2.25 17.76 -7.51
CA ALA A 368 -1.47 17.76 -8.73
C ALA A 368 -2.02 16.79 -9.79
N PHE A 369 -2.45 15.58 -9.42
CA PHE A 369 -3.10 14.66 -10.36
C PHE A 369 -4.47 15.17 -10.82
N THR A 370 -5.29 15.69 -9.90
CA THR A 370 -6.62 16.23 -10.22
C THR A 370 -6.56 17.39 -11.21
N HIS A 371 -5.54 18.26 -11.06
CA HIS A 371 -5.30 19.41 -11.95
C HIS A 371 -4.37 19.09 -13.13
N ARG A 372 -3.97 17.82 -13.31
CA ARG A 372 -3.08 17.36 -14.40
C ARG A 372 -1.72 18.08 -14.44
N LEU A 373 -1.14 18.33 -13.27
CA LEU A 373 0.11 19.06 -13.08
C LEU A 373 1.35 18.16 -13.00
N LEU A 374 1.22 16.85 -13.22
CA LEU A 374 2.36 15.91 -13.25
C LEU A 374 2.51 15.21 -14.62
N PRO A 375 2.41 15.91 -15.77
CA PRO A 375 2.26 15.29 -17.08
C PRO A 375 3.45 14.42 -17.53
N ASP A 376 4.64 14.66 -16.99
CA ASP A 376 5.85 13.91 -17.37
C ASP A 376 6.27 12.89 -16.31
N ALA A 377 5.58 12.80 -15.17
CA ALA A 377 5.91 11.81 -14.16
C ALA A 377 5.68 10.39 -14.72
N ALA A 378 6.73 9.57 -14.72
CA ALA A 378 6.67 8.20 -15.22
C ALA A 378 7.28 7.22 -14.21
N LEU A 379 6.69 6.04 -14.12
CA LEU A 379 7.23 4.95 -13.30
C LEU A 379 8.46 4.34 -13.99
N PRO A 380 9.51 3.95 -13.25
CA PRO A 380 10.78 3.54 -13.83
C PRO A 380 10.70 2.24 -14.64
N ALA A 381 9.73 1.36 -14.34
CA ALA A 381 9.47 0.11 -15.07
C ALA A 381 8.13 0.16 -15.84
N ASP A 382 7.76 1.32 -16.38
CA ASP A 382 6.55 1.49 -17.18
C ASP A 382 6.85 1.88 -18.63
N ASP A 383 6.87 0.88 -19.52
CA ASP A 383 7.04 1.08 -20.96
C ASP A 383 5.80 1.71 -21.64
N THR A 384 4.66 1.76 -20.94
CA THR A 384 3.42 2.32 -21.49
C THR A 384 3.33 3.83 -21.30
N GLY A 385 4.05 4.38 -20.31
CA GLY A 385 3.94 5.77 -19.87
C GLY A 385 2.57 6.13 -19.28
N ARG A 386 1.75 5.14 -18.94
CA ARG A 386 0.35 5.33 -18.52
C ARG A 386 0.04 4.71 -17.16
N LEU A 387 0.82 3.75 -16.67
CA LEU A 387 0.50 3.02 -15.44
C LEU A 387 0.38 3.98 -14.25
N LEU A 388 1.27 4.98 -14.15
CA LEU A 388 1.16 5.99 -13.10
C LEU A 388 -0.15 6.76 -13.21
N HIS A 389 -0.43 7.31 -14.38
CA HIS A 389 -1.58 8.18 -14.60
C HIS A 389 -2.93 7.47 -14.50
N ASP A 390 -3.01 6.24 -15.00
CA ASP A 390 -4.23 5.43 -14.97
C ASP A 390 -4.50 4.86 -13.57
N ASN A 391 -3.49 4.76 -12.68
CA ASN A 391 -3.60 4.07 -11.39
C ASN A 391 -3.05 4.89 -10.20
N TRP A 392 -2.92 6.21 -10.32
CA TRP A 392 -2.18 7.03 -9.34
C TRP A 392 -2.75 6.92 -7.92
N ASP A 393 -4.08 6.90 -7.74
CA ASP A 393 -4.70 6.83 -6.41
C ASP A 393 -4.48 5.45 -5.76
N PHE A 394 -4.58 4.38 -6.55
CA PHE A 394 -4.23 3.03 -6.09
C PHE A 394 -2.77 2.95 -5.65
N LEU A 395 -1.85 3.44 -6.49
CA LEU A 395 -0.42 3.47 -6.16
C LEU A 395 -0.13 4.34 -4.94
N LEU A 396 -0.84 5.46 -4.78
CA LEU A 396 -0.71 6.35 -3.64
C LEU A 396 -1.16 5.64 -2.36
N ARG A 397 -2.30 4.93 -2.36
CA ARG A 397 -2.72 4.09 -1.23
C ARG A 397 -1.69 3.00 -0.93
N LEU A 398 -1.30 2.26 -1.95
CA LEU A 398 -0.37 1.14 -1.84
C LEU A 398 0.95 1.57 -1.18
N TYR A 399 1.55 2.68 -1.62
CA TYR A 399 2.87 3.08 -1.14
C TYR A 399 2.83 4.02 0.07
N GLN A 400 1.88 4.96 0.14
CA GLN A 400 1.84 5.94 1.25
C GLN A 400 1.29 5.33 2.54
N GLN A 401 0.42 4.31 2.47
CA GLN A 401 -0.12 3.62 3.64
C GLN A 401 -0.60 4.63 4.70
N GLY A 402 0.01 4.68 5.89
CA GLY A 402 -0.37 5.63 6.96
C GLY A 402 -0.56 7.06 6.46
N TYR A 403 0.37 7.56 5.64
CA TYR A 403 0.33 8.91 5.09
C TYR A 403 -0.83 9.18 4.12
N TYR A 404 -1.46 8.15 3.55
CA TYR A 404 -2.59 8.33 2.63
C TYR A 404 -3.82 8.93 3.32
N ASN A 405 -3.98 8.61 4.60
CA ASN A 405 -5.14 8.99 5.41
C ASN A 405 -4.86 10.12 6.42
N ASP A 406 -3.64 10.68 6.39
CA ASP A 406 -3.20 11.76 7.28
C ASP A 406 -3.74 13.15 6.90
#